data_AF-A0A2B4RM10-F1
#
_entry.id   AF-A0A2B4RM10-F1
#
_cell.length_a   1.000
_cell.length_b   1.000
_cell.length_c   1.000
_cell.angle_alpha   90.00
_cell.angle_beta   90.00
_cell.angle_gamma   90.00
#
_symmetry.space_group_name_H-M   'P 1'
#
loop_
_entity.id
_entity.type
_entity.pdbx_description
1 polymer ?
#
loop_
_entity_poly.entity_id
_entity_poly.type
_entity_poly.pdbx_seq_one_letter_code
_entity_poly.pdbx_strand_id
1 'polypeptide(L)'
;MVLEERWLRCGVALYKVLAPVLRENVKQTMAKHYTGLEKNLNIHAASFTLKTLTYDSVKNDATFHQLKFENINQNKSKHGANKAAYDYSVNHPVDLAKLYLPEDHACLSAFDESFGVGAPLLLLSRSKLLVELHSKKSVSVQSSAEDVRKIVWNKWAHFNLNDWTHEMFTDCFSIMKTLVEKLSLPNGMKRHIIQELSSLEGGDIEKDAGVPHKSGHPKEPKLKSSPSSKEKRGTKLPWTQALYRAGTDRSPSFEVINDNEVWLLRNPALYYPLDQEQPRPSTRANPVVEVRLWKTFVALFPDTLIAEPHPSLEDVVVVKLKETLSINNISSTLNETLLTSLPWKPSKMPICKRGIPVMSVNFLARAVSMYLNDNSPVTPEEYNFQAELKAASHWRFLSENDQIKFVSGHFDDVQVKKAAAFALRRWNKELSEIESGETDAHKMQDDDRDDSKDTSIEERISDLEEDIFSLRMFYNMTLEEKEYKSSPKTREDCNGLLSMKRLRYTEIIQWKVRINDSYSRVAMHQKNQPVSTAKV
;
A
#
# COMPACT_ATOMS: atom_id res chain seq x y z
N MET A 1 -21.80 15.59 5.81
CA MET A 1 -20.82 16.70 5.84
C MET A 1 -20.12 16.85 7.19
N VAL A 2 -20.78 17.29 8.27
CA VAL A 2 -20.11 17.56 9.57
C VAL A 2 -19.44 16.32 10.21
N LEU A 3 -20.08 15.14 10.16
CA LEU A 3 -19.55 13.90 10.75
C LEU A 3 -18.37 13.34 9.94
N GLU A 4 -18.46 13.37 8.61
CA GLU A 4 -17.39 12.93 7.68
C GLU A 4 -16.16 13.83 7.79
N GLU A 5 -16.35 15.14 7.99
CA GLU A 5 -15.27 16.09 8.21
C GLU A 5 -14.53 15.84 9.52
N ARG A 6 -15.25 15.55 10.61
CA ARG A 6 -14.65 15.18 11.91
C ARG A 6 -13.79 13.94 11.80
N TRP A 7 -14.31 12.90 11.17
CA TRP A 7 -13.57 11.67 10.91
C TRP A 7 -12.29 11.93 10.10
N LEU A 8 -12.38 12.71 9.02
CA LEU A 8 -11.23 13.01 8.16
C LEU A 8 -10.15 13.82 8.91
N ARG A 9 -10.54 14.83 9.69
CA ARG A 9 -9.63 15.63 10.52
C ARG A 9 -8.92 14.77 11.58
N CYS A 10 -9.63 13.80 12.17
CA CYS A 10 -9.02 12.82 13.07
C CYS A 10 -7.96 11.96 12.35
N GLY A 11 -8.24 11.52 11.13
CA GLY A 11 -7.27 10.80 10.30
C GLY A 11 -6.02 11.61 9.96
N VAL A 12 -6.19 12.88 9.61
CA VAL A 12 -5.06 13.80 9.39
C VAL A 12 -4.22 13.94 10.66
N ALA A 13 -4.85 14.12 11.82
CA ALA A 13 -4.15 14.18 13.09
C ALA A 13 -3.37 12.89 13.39
N LEU A 14 -3.96 11.72 13.19
CA LEU A 14 -3.30 10.42 13.39
C LEU A 14 -2.07 10.25 12.49
N TYR A 15 -2.20 10.45 11.18
CA TYR A 15 -1.16 10.08 10.22
C TYR A 15 -0.13 11.16 9.95
N LYS A 16 -0.53 12.44 9.99
CA LYS A 16 0.38 13.56 9.68
C LYS A 16 1.04 14.14 10.92
N VAL A 17 0.35 14.16 12.05
CA VAL A 17 0.85 14.77 13.28
C VAL A 17 1.37 13.71 14.25
N LEU A 18 0.56 12.70 14.57
CA LEU A 18 0.91 11.74 15.62
C LEU A 18 1.89 10.66 15.15
N ALA A 19 1.69 10.07 13.97
CA ALA A 19 2.51 8.95 13.49
C ALA A 19 4.02 9.27 13.42
N PRO A 20 4.49 10.42 12.90
CA PRO A 20 5.91 10.76 12.91
C PRO A 20 6.51 10.79 14.32
N VAL A 21 5.75 11.31 15.29
CA VAL A 21 6.16 11.42 16.69
C VAL A 21 6.28 10.05 17.35
N LEU A 22 5.31 9.16 17.10
CA LEU A 22 5.34 7.80 17.62
C LEU A 22 6.51 7.00 17.05
N ARG A 23 6.76 7.11 15.74
CA ARG A 23 7.89 6.44 15.07
C ARG A 23 9.21 6.83 15.69
N GLU A 24 9.46 8.12 15.88
CA GLU A 24 10.72 8.61 16.46
C GLU A 24 10.86 8.19 17.93
N ASN A 25 9.79 8.27 18.73
CA ASN A 25 9.84 7.81 20.12
C ASN A 25 10.11 6.30 20.23
N VAL A 26 9.47 5.49 19.37
CA VAL A 26 9.70 4.03 19.33
C VAL A 26 11.12 3.72 18.86
N LYS A 27 11.62 4.38 17.82
CA LYS A 27 13.01 4.22 17.35
C LYS A 27 14.01 4.42 18.48
N GLN A 28 13.87 5.50 19.26
CA GLN A 28 14.73 5.77 20.40
C GLN A 28 14.59 4.72 21.51
N THR A 29 13.37 4.27 21.77
CA THR A 29 13.07 3.23 22.76
C THR A 29 13.70 1.89 22.37
N MET A 30 13.56 1.47 21.11
CA MET A 30 14.13 0.24 20.57
C MET A 30 15.64 0.28 20.52
N ALA A 31 16.25 1.41 20.19
CA ALA A 31 17.70 1.55 20.20
C ALA A 31 18.28 1.38 21.62
N LYS A 32 17.64 1.97 22.64
CA LYS A 32 18.02 1.79 24.04
C LYS A 32 17.83 0.35 24.49
N HIS A 33 16.69 -0.25 24.12
CA HIS A 33 16.36 -1.63 24.45
C HIS A 33 17.36 -2.62 23.85
N TYR A 34 17.67 -2.47 22.56
CA TYR A 34 18.69 -3.27 21.86
C TYR A 34 20.05 -3.21 22.57
N THR A 35 20.50 -2.00 22.90
CA THR A 35 21.77 -1.80 23.63
C THR A 35 21.74 -2.41 25.03
N GLY A 36 20.60 -2.30 25.72
CA GLY A 36 20.38 -2.90 27.04
C GLY A 36 20.48 -4.42 27.01
N LEU A 37 19.80 -5.06 26.05
CA LEU A 37 19.86 -6.51 25.86
C LEU A 37 21.27 -6.98 25.48
N GLU A 38 21.97 -6.30 24.56
CA GLU A 38 23.37 -6.64 24.24
C GLU A 38 24.27 -6.57 25.49
N LYS A 39 24.10 -5.55 26.32
CA LYS A 39 24.88 -5.40 27.55
C LYS A 39 24.57 -6.51 28.56
N ASN A 40 23.30 -6.86 28.74
CA ASN A 40 22.89 -7.91 29.67
C ASN A 40 23.40 -9.30 29.24
N LEU A 41 23.34 -9.60 27.94
CA LEU A 41 23.89 -10.85 27.37
C LEU A 41 25.40 -10.97 27.59
N ASN A 42 26.14 -9.86 27.40
CA ASN A 42 27.58 -9.81 27.61
C ASN A 42 28.01 -9.99 29.09
N ILE A 43 27.12 -9.77 30.06
CA ILE A 43 27.41 -9.92 31.49
C ILE A 43 27.26 -11.37 31.95
N HIS A 44 26.28 -12.11 31.41
CA HIS A 44 25.90 -13.43 31.91
C HIS A 44 26.57 -14.61 31.20
N ALA A 45 27.12 -14.44 30.00
CA ALA A 45 27.84 -15.49 29.30
C ALA A 45 29.01 -14.93 28.49
N ALA A 46 30.17 -15.58 28.59
CA ALA A 46 31.27 -15.30 27.67
C ALA A 46 30.84 -15.64 26.23
N SER A 47 30.73 -14.61 25.38
CA SER A 47 30.69 -14.68 23.90
C SER A 47 29.34 -14.90 23.18
N PHE A 48 28.21 -14.45 23.73
CA PHE A 48 26.95 -14.40 22.96
C PHE A 48 26.43 -12.97 22.79
N THR A 49 26.24 -12.57 21.53
CA THR A 49 25.62 -11.29 21.14
C THR A 49 24.24 -11.54 20.53
N LEU A 50 23.43 -10.50 20.40
CA LEU A 50 22.15 -10.57 19.68
C LEU A 50 22.29 -11.09 18.25
N LYS A 51 23.45 -10.89 17.62
CA LYS A 51 23.76 -11.37 16.26
C LYS A 51 24.14 -12.84 16.19
N THR A 52 24.50 -13.45 17.32
CA THR A 52 24.97 -14.84 17.41
C THR A 52 24.00 -15.72 18.18
N LEU A 53 22.74 -15.29 18.34
CA LEU A 53 21.70 -16.12 18.94
C LEU A 53 21.47 -17.38 18.10
N THR A 54 21.25 -18.49 18.78
CA THR A 54 20.93 -19.81 18.23
C THR A 54 19.58 -20.29 18.75
N TYR A 55 19.01 -21.31 18.09
CA TYR A 55 17.78 -21.96 18.55
C TYR A 55 17.83 -22.37 20.03
N ASP A 56 18.93 -22.99 20.46
CA ASP A 56 19.08 -23.44 21.85
C ASP A 56 19.19 -22.27 22.83
N SER A 57 19.82 -21.16 22.43
CA SER A 57 19.88 -19.95 23.26
C SER A 57 18.50 -19.30 23.44
N VAL A 58 17.67 -19.28 22.39
CA VAL A 58 16.35 -18.65 22.42
C VAL A 58 15.31 -19.52 23.11
N LYS A 59 15.35 -20.84 22.86
CA LYS A 59 14.39 -21.80 23.42
C LYS A 59 14.45 -21.85 24.95
N ASN A 60 15.66 -21.72 25.51
CA ASN A 60 15.88 -21.87 26.95
C ASN A 60 15.84 -20.54 27.72
N ASP A 61 15.73 -19.40 27.03
CA ASP A 61 15.74 -18.08 27.66
C ASP A 61 14.32 -17.55 27.90
N ALA A 62 14.05 -17.11 29.14
CA ALA A 62 12.75 -16.64 29.58
C ALA A 62 12.27 -15.36 28.85
N THR A 63 13.19 -14.54 28.34
CA THR A 63 12.90 -13.32 27.59
C THR A 63 12.73 -13.62 26.10
N PHE A 64 13.59 -14.45 25.50
CA PHE A 64 13.59 -14.67 24.05
C PHE A 64 12.59 -15.74 23.58
N HIS A 65 12.22 -16.75 24.38
CA HIS A 65 11.37 -17.85 23.90
C HIS A 65 9.96 -17.41 23.43
N GLN A 66 9.49 -16.24 23.87
CA GLN A 66 8.17 -15.69 23.54
C GLN A 66 8.19 -14.71 22.36
N LEU A 67 9.38 -14.44 21.81
CA LEU A 67 9.56 -13.50 20.71
C LEU A 67 9.33 -14.18 19.35
N LYS A 68 8.76 -13.41 18.42
CA LYS A 68 8.36 -13.90 17.10
C LYS A 68 9.51 -13.87 16.10
N PHE A 69 10.48 -14.78 16.25
CA PHE A 69 11.64 -14.90 15.35
C PHE A 69 11.26 -15.28 13.91
N GLU A 70 10.05 -15.79 13.67
CA GLU A 70 9.48 -15.95 12.34
C GLU A 70 9.43 -14.64 11.52
N ASN A 71 9.35 -13.48 12.19
CA ASN A 71 9.19 -12.16 11.57
C ASN A 71 10.48 -11.54 11.02
N ILE A 72 11.63 -12.12 11.31
CA ILE A 72 12.94 -11.60 10.89
C ILE A 72 13.64 -12.58 9.96
N ASN A 73 14.67 -12.10 9.24
CA ASN A 73 15.55 -12.90 8.38
C ASN A 73 14.84 -13.78 7.33
N GLN A 74 13.58 -13.45 7.01
CA GLN A 74 12.70 -14.22 6.13
C GLN A 74 12.40 -15.65 6.64
N ASN A 75 12.55 -15.88 7.95
CA ASN A 75 12.44 -17.19 8.59
C ASN A 75 11.15 -17.91 8.23
N LYS A 76 10.00 -17.24 8.38
CA LYS A 76 8.69 -17.81 8.01
C LYS A 76 8.64 -18.28 6.55
N SER A 77 9.11 -17.45 5.64
CA SER A 77 9.04 -17.75 4.19
C SER A 77 10.02 -18.84 3.74
N LYS A 78 11.18 -18.95 4.39
CA LYS A 78 12.22 -19.93 4.04
C LYS A 78 12.04 -21.28 4.72
N HIS A 79 11.61 -21.26 5.98
CA HIS A 79 11.64 -22.43 6.84
C HIS A 79 10.26 -22.83 7.36
N GLY A 80 9.20 -22.06 7.06
CA GLY A 80 7.82 -22.41 7.40
C GLY A 80 7.62 -22.50 8.91
N ALA A 81 7.30 -23.70 9.40
CA ALA A 81 7.14 -23.97 10.84
C ALA A 81 8.41 -24.54 11.50
N ASN A 82 9.49 -24.78 10.74
CA ASN A 82 10.71 -25.38 11.26
C ASN A 82 11.58 -24.37 12.00
N LYS A 83 11.22 -24.09 13.26
CA LYS A 83 11.92 -23.12 14.12
C LYS A 83 13.41 -23.45 14.33
N ALA A 84 13.79 -24.73 14.35
CA ALA A 84 15.19 -25.13 14.52
C ALA A 84 16.10 -24.69 13.37
N ALA A 85 15.53 -24.41 12.18
CA ALA A 85 16.27 -23.94 11.01
C ALA A 85 16.27 -22.41 10.84
N TYR A 86 15.67 -21.66 11.77
CA TYR A 86 15.60 -20.20 11.67
C TYR A 86 16.97 -19.55 11.88
N ASP A 87 17.18 -18.43 11.20
CA ASP A 87 18.25 -17.49 11.50
C ASP A 87 17.80 -16.58 12.65
N TYR A 88 18.36 -16.81 13.84
CA TYR A 88 18.04 -16.10 15.08
C TYR A 88 18.82 -14.79 15.25
N SER A 89 19.65 -14.39 14.29
CA SER A 89 20.45 -13.16 14.40
C SER A 89 19.57 -11.90 14.41
N VAL A 90 19.70 -11.07 15.45
CA VAL A 90 19.02 -9.77 15.57
C VAL A 90 20.04 -8.68 15.27
N ASN A 91 20.04 -8.19 14.02
CA ASN A 91 21.13 -7.37 13.49
C ASN A 91 20.93 -5.86 13.72
N HIS A 92 19.68 -5.44 13.94
CA HIS A 92 19.32 -4.04 14.09
C HIS A 92 18.13 -3.85 15.06
N PRO A 93 17.95 -2.67 15.69
CA PRO A 93 16.75 -2.36 16.48
C PRO A 93 15.42 -2.54 15.73
N VAL A 94 15.43 -2.51 14.39
CA VAL A 94 14.24 -2.82 13.56
C VAL A 94 13.88 -4.30 13.64
N ASP A 95 14.87 -5.19 13.59
CA ASP A 95 14.65 -6.64 13.78
C ASP A 95 14.09 -6.89 15.17
N LEU A 96 14.65 -6.24 16.19
CA LEU A 96 14.15 -6.32 17.56
C LEU A 96 12.69 -5.85 17.65
N ALA A 97 12.31 -4.75 16.99
CA ALA A 97 10.92 -4.30 16.95
C ALA A 97 9.99 -5.36 16.33
N LYS A 98 10.39 -6.00 15.24
CA LYS A 98 9.61 -7.06 14.56
C LYS A 98 9.36 -8.27 15.45
N LEU A 99 10.29 -8.61 16.34
CA LEU A 99 10.13 -9.71 17.30
C LEU A 99 8.99 -9.48 18.29
N TYR A 100 8.68 -8.22 18.60
CA TYR A 100 7.57 -7.81 19.46
C TYR A 100 6.29 -7.51 18.70
N LEU A 101 6.32 -7.57 17.37
CA LEU A 101 5.16 -7.31 16.54
C LEU A 101 4.53 -8.62 16.08
N PRO A 102 3.23 -8.60 15.79
CA PRO A 102 2.57 -9.64 15.02
C PRO A 102 3.06 -9.69 13.55
N GLU A 103 2.79 -10.79 12.84
CA GLU A 103 3.43 -11.10 11.54
C GLU A 103 3.12 -10.04 10.48
N ASP A 104 1.86 -9.68 10.40
CA ASP A 104 1.24 -8.63 9.60
C ASP A 104 1.79 -7.22 9.86
N HIS A 105 1.98 -6.83 11.13
CA HIS A 105 2.60 -5.55 11.48
C HIS A 105 4.15 -5.57 11.41
N ALA A 106 4.79 -6.73 11.21
CA ALA A 106 6.24 -6.86 11.13
C ALA A 106 6.83 -6.56 9.74
N CYS A 107 6.00 -6.15 8.77
CA CYS A 107 6.41 -5.80 7.41
C CYS A 107 7.12 -4.43 7.26
N LEU A 108 7.68 -3.87 8.34
CA LEU A 108 8.46 -2.63 8.29
C LEU A 108 9.89 -2.84 7.78
N SER A 109 10.43 -1.86 7.06
CA SER A 109 11.84 -1.87 6.62
C SER A 109 12.72 -0.99 7.51
N ALA A 110 12.16 0.08 8.06
CA ALA A 110 12.79 0.99 8.99
C ALA A 110 11.73 1.70 9.86
N PHE A 111 12.16 2.52 10.81
CA PHE A 111 11.26 3.40 11.58
C PHE A 111 10.86 4.65 10.77
N ASP A 112 10.31 4.44 9.58
CA ASP A 112 9.93 5.45 8.60
C ASP A 112 8.46 5.30 8.17
N GLU A 113 8.10 5.72 6.95
CA GLU A 113 6.73 5.61 6.46
C GLU A 113 6.24 4.16 6.32
N SER A 114 7.15 3.16 6.19
CA SER A 114 6.80 1.73 6.22
C SER A 114 6.32 1.26 7.60
N PHE A 115 6.56 2.05 8.65
CA PHE A 115 6.09 1.81 10.01
C PHE A 115 4.75 2.53 10.23
N GLY A 116 3.65 1.94 9.73
CA GLY A 116 2.28 2.47 9.85
C GLY A 116 1.87 2.74 11.31
N VAL A 117 0.91 3.61 11.57
CA VAL A 117 0.62 4.13 12.93
C VAL A 117 0.20 3.06 13.95
N GLY A 118 -0.40 1.95 13.50
CA GLY A 118 -0.79 0.83 14.36
C GLY A 118 0.40 0.13 15.02
N ALA A 119 1.49 -0.10 14.28
CA ALA A 119 2.64 -0.84 14.79
C ALA A 119 3.41 -0.11 15.93
N PRO A 120 3.70 1.21 15.88
CA PRO A 120 4.18 1.99 17.02
C PRO A 120 3.24 1.95 18.22
N LEU A 121 1.92 2.04 18.00
CA LEU A 121 0.93 1.98 19.09
C LEU A 121 0.96 0.61 19.78
N LEU A 122 1.03 -0.48 19.01
CA LEU A 122 1.19 -1.85 19.53
C LEU A 122 2.46 -2.01 20.36
N LEU A 123 3.60 -1.48 19.87
CA LEU A 123 4.85 -1.57 20.61
C LEU A 123 4.83 -0.75 21.91
N LEU A 124 4.15 0.40 21.90
CA LEU A 124 4.00 1.24 23.09
C LEU A 124 2.96 0.68 24.09
N SER A 125 1.96 -0.06 23.62
CA SER A 125 0.91 -0.63 24.48
C SER A 125 1.28 -2.00 25.08
N ARG A 126 2.32 -2.67 24.58
CA ARG A 126 2.79 -3.96 25.10
C ARG A 126 3.58 -3.80 26.41
N SER A 127 3.05 -4.42 27.47
CA SER A 127 3.62 -4.38 28.83
C SER A 127 5.05 -4.92 28.91
N LYS A 128 5.35 -6.05 28.26
CA LYS A 128 6.65 -6.73 28.38
C LYS A 128 7.83 -5.91 27.84
N LEU A 129 7.61 -5.10 26.80
CA LEU A 129 8.64 -4.22 26.23
C LEU A 129 9.04 -3.10 27.19
N LEU A 130 8.09 -2.66 28.00
CA LEU A 130 8.20 -1.50 28.87
C LEU A 130 8.47 -1.87 30.34
N VAL A 131 8.29 -3.14 30.70
CA VAL A 131 8.70 -3.72 31.99
C VAL A 131 10.22 -3.62 32.11
N GLU A 132 11.00 -4.02 31.09
CA GLU A 132 12.48 -3.94 31.16
C GLU A 132 13.03 -2.50 31.19
N LEU A 133 12.21 -1.50 30.82
CA LEU A 133 12.54 -0.07 30.90
C LEU A 133 12.10 0.60 32.23
N HIS A 134 11.74 -0.20 33.24
CA HIS A 134 11.37 0.12 34.64
C HIS A 134 11.36 1.61 35.02
N SER A 135 10.26 2.30 34.69
CA SER A 135 9.89 3.57 35.33
C SER A 135 8.37 3.70 35.41
N LYS A 136 7.84 4.41 36.42
CA LYS A 136 6.39 4.72 36.52
C LYS A 136 5.85 5.44 35.28
N LYS A 137 6.72 6.16 34.56
CA LYS A 137 6.42 6.82 33.29
C LYS A 137 6.03 5.81 32.19
N SER A 138 6.62 4.62 32.22
CA SER A 138 6.37 3.51 31.27
C SER A 138 4.91 3.03 31.29
N VAL A 139 4.36 2.81 32.49
CA VAL A 139 2.96 2.35 32.67
C VAL A 139 1.95 3.38 32.17
N SER A 140 2.21 4.67 32.41
CA SER A 140 1.31 5.74 31.97
C SER A 140 1.28 5.91 30.44
N VAL A 141 2.42 5.71 29.76
CA VAL A 141 2.52 5.74 28.30
C VAL A 141 1.79 4.55 27.70
N GLN A 142 1.94 3.37 28.31
CA GLN A 142 1.27 2.14 27.87
C GLN A 142 -0.25 2.29 27.82
N SER A 143 -0.86 2.76 28.92
CA SER A 143 -2.32 2.91 28.98
C SER A 143 -2.81 3.92 27.94
N SER A 144 -2.12 5.04 27.77
CA SER A 144 -2.54 6.05 26.78
C SER A 144 -2.27 5.65 25.33
N ALA A 145 -1.23 4.86 25.06
CA ALA A 145 -1.03 4.29 23.73
C ALA A 145 -2.16 3.29 23.40
N GLU A 146 -2.59 2.52 24.40
CA GLU A 146 -3.71 1.61 24.28
C GLU A 146 -5.04 2.34 24.06
N ASP A 147 -5.27 3.46 24.76
CA ASP A 147 -6.45 4.31 24.56
C ASP A 147 -6.48 4.89 23.14
N VAL A 148 -5.35 5.41 22.65
CA VAL A 148 -5.24 5.88 21.26
C VAL A 148 -5.52 4.74 20.27
N ARG A 149 -4.97 3.55 20.51
CA ARG A 149 -5.21 2.38 19.66
C ARG A 149 -6.69 2.01 19.60
N LYS A 150 -7.31 1.78 20.76
CA LYS A 150 -8.68 1.26 20.88
C LYS A 150 -9.76 2.28 20.55
N ILE A 151 -9.59 3.52 20.99
CA ILE A 151 -10.66 4.53 20.93
C ILE A 151 -10.47 5.43 19.72
N VAL A 152 -9.24 5.74 19.32
CA VAL A 152 -9.00 6.69 18.24
C VAL A 152 -8.71 5.98 16.92
N TRP A 153 -7.66 5.15 16.88
CA TRP A 153 -7.22 4.49 15.65
C TRP A 153 -8.22 3.44 15.18
N ASN A 154 -8.66 2.51 16.04
CA ASN A 154 -9.66 1.51 15.67
C ASN A 154 -10.97 2.18 15.19
N LYS A 155 -11.55 3.11 15.96
CA LYS A 155 -12.79 3.78 15.55
C LYS A 155 -12.64 4.57 14.25
N TRP A 156 -11.45 5.13 14.01
CA TRP A 156 -11.13 5.79 12.74
C TRP A 156 -11.00 4.81 11.57
N ALA A 157 -10.35 3.66 11.79
CA ALA A 157 -10.16 2.62 10.78
C ALA A 157 -11.49 1.92 10.43
N HIS A 158 -12.34 1.65 11.42
CA HIS A 158 -13.67 1.06 11.27
C HIS A 158 -14.75 2.15 11.17
N PHE A 159 -14.74 2.91 10.08
CA PHE A 159 -15.61 4.07 9.93
C PHE A 159 -17.10 3.70 10.05
N ASN A 160 -17.72 4.12 11.15
CA ASN A 160 -19.17 4.15 11.33
C ASN A 160 -19.62 5.60 11.47
N LEU A 161 -20.45 6.08 10.53
CA LEU A 161 -20.91 7.47 10.48
C LEU A 161 -21.54 7.93 11.81
N ASN A 162 -22.26 7.04 12.51
CA ASN A 162 -22.97 7.37 13.74
C ASN A 162 -22.04 7.56 14.94
N ASP A 163 -20.81 7.05 14.88
CA ASP A 163 -19.84 7.15 15.96
C ASP A 163 -19.17 8.54 16.00
N TRP A 164 -19.15 9.30 14.90
CA TRP A 164 -18.41 10.57 14.78
C TRP A 164 -19.15 11.80 15.32
N THR A 165 -19.74 11.66 16.50
CA THR A 165 -20.36 12.76 17.24
C THR A 165 -19.33 13.85 17.57
N HIS A 166 -19.80 15.02 18.03
CA HIS A 166 -18.88 16.08 18.44
C HIS A 166 -18.05 15.64 19.63
N GLU A 167 -18.68 14.94 20.57
CA GLU A 167 -18.04 14.36 21.76
C GLU A 167 -16.95 13.37 21.37
N MET A 168 -17.25 12.38 20.51
CA MET A 168 -16.26 11.41 20.04
C MET A 168 -15.07 12.09 19.33
N PHE A 169 -15.37 13.11 18.52
CA PHE A 169 -14.32 13.88 17.84
C PHE A 169 -13.40 14.59 18.84
N THR A 170 -13.97 15.32 19.80
CA THR A 170 -13.22 16.01 20.85
C THR A 170 -12.44 15.01 21.73
N ASP A 171 -13.05 13.88 22.07
CA ASP A 171 -12.41 12.81 22.84
C ASP A 171 -11.19 12.24 22.11
N CYS A 172 -11.29 12.03 20.80
CA CYS A 172 -10.15 11.59 19.99
C CYS A 172 -8.95 12.54 20.13
N PHE A 173 -9.18 13.85 20.05
CA PHE A 173 -8.12 14.85 20.19
C PHE A 173 -7.57 14.91 21.61
N SER A 174 -8.43 14.81 22.63
CA SER A 174 -8.03 14.75 24.03
C SER A 174 -7.13 13.53 24.32
N ILE A 175 -7.51 12.35 23.83
CA ILE A 175 -6.77 11.10 24.00
C ILE A 175 -5.40 11.18 23.29
N MET A 176 -5.36 11.70 22.06
CA MET A 176 -4.09 11.91 21.34
C MET A 176 -3.16 12.89 22.06
N LYS A 177 -3.68 14.03 22.55
CA LYS A 177 -2.89 15.01 23.31
C LYS A 177 -2.34 14.41 24.60
N THR A 178 -3.16 13.63 25.32
CA THR A 178 -2.76 12.91 26.53
C THR A 178 -1.59 11.96 26.27
N LEU A 179 -1.61 11.22 25.16
CA LEU A 179 -0.47 10.38 24.78
C LEU A 179 0.79 11.24 24.56
N VAL A 180 0.71 12.32 23.78
CA VAL A 180 1.84 13.23 23.50
C VAL A 180 2.46 13.80 24.78
N GLU A 181 1.63 14.16 25.77
CA GLU A 181 2.11 14.65 27.06
C GLU A 181 2.92 13.60 27.83
N LYS A 182 2.58 12.32 27.68
CA LYS A 182 3.23 11.21 28.38
C LYS A 182 4.51 10.71 27.69
N LEU A 183 4.62 10.89 26.37
CA LEU A 183 5.81 10.51 25.61
C LEU A 183 7.09 11.19 26.12
N SER A 184 8.24 10.58 25.86
CA SER A 184 9.54 11.12 26.28
C SER A 184 10.09 12.13 25.28
N LEU A 185 9.34 13.21 25.06
CA LEU A 185 9.68 14.29 24.13
C LEU A 185 10.07 15.58 24.89
N PRO A 186 10.92 16.45 24.31
CA PRO A 186 11.17 17.78 24.86
C PRO A 186 9.90 18.63 24.94
N ASN A 187 9.77 19.44 26.00
CA ASN A 187 8.58 20.26 26.25
C ASN A 187 8.25 21.23 25.09
N GLY A 188 9.25 21.69 24.35
CA GLY A 188 9.04 22.51 23.15
C GLY A 188 8.32 21.74 22.03
N MET A 189 8.72 20.49 21.77
CA MET A 189 8.07 19.64 20.77
C MET A 189 6.66 19.23 21.20
N LYS A 190 6.46 18.86 22.48
CA LYS A 190 5.13 18.52 23.01
C LYS A 190 4.14 19.66 22.78
N ARG A 191 4.53 20.89 23.14
CA ARG A 191 3.68 22.08 22.94
C ARG A 191 3.35 22.30 21.47
N HIS A 192 4.34 22.16 20.58
CA HIS A 192 4.12 22.30 19.14
C HIS A 192 3.13 21.27 18.60
N ILE A 193 3.30 19.99 18.94
CA ILE A 193 2.40 18.90 18.52
C ILE A 193 0.99 19.11 19.08
N ILE A 194 0.86 19.45 20.37
CA ILE A 194 -0.43 19.74 21.00
C ILE A 194 -1.12 20.95 20.36
N GLN A 195 -0.34 21.96 19.93
CA GLN A 195 -0.87 23.11 19.21
C GLN A 195 -1.36 22.72 17.81
N GLU A 196 -0.64 21.89 17.08
CA GLU A 196 -1.10 21.36 15.78
C GLU A 196 -2.38 20.53 15.93
N LEU A 197 -2.45 19.65 16.94
CA LEU A 197 -3.66 18.89 17.25
C LEU A 197 -4.83 19.83 17.59
N SER A 198 -4.61 20.85 18.43
CA SER A 198 -5.64 21.84 18.78
C SER A 198 -6.10 22.67 17.57
N SER A 199 -5.21 22.96 16.61
CA SER A 199 -5.58 23.67 15.39
C SER A 199 -6.48 22.85 14.47
N LEU A 200 -6.31 21.52 14.44
CA LEU A 200 -7.15 20.62 13.66
C LEU A 200 -8.52 20.40 14.33
N GLU A 201 -8.57 20.48 15.65
CA GLU A 201 -9.81 20.41 16.44
C GLU A 201 -10.65 21.70 16.33
N GLY A 202 -10.03 22.87 16.51
CA GLY A 202 -10.70 24.17 16.72
C GLY A 202 -11.22 24.92 15.49
N GLY A 203 -11.48 24.25 14.36
CA GLY A 203 -12.16 24.89 13.23
C GLY A 203 -13.68 24.90 13.44
N ASP A 204 -14.22 25.98 14.01
CA ASP A 204 -15.66 26.18 14.31
C ASP A 204 -16.57 26.09 13.06
N ILE A 205 -17.68 25.35 13.20
CA ILE A 205 -18.68 25.07 12.15
C ILE A 205 -19.93 25.96 12.27
N GLU A 206 -20.08 26.77 13.33
CA GLU A 206 -21.36 27.45 13.63
C GLU A 206 -21.46 28.94 13.28
N LYS A 207 -20.40 29.61 12.81
CA LYS A 207 -20.46 31.08 12.58
C LYS A 207 -20.56 31.53 11.11
N ASP A 208 -20.30 30.67 10.14
CA ASP A 208 -20.24 31.08 8.72
C ASP A 208 -21.55 30.85 7.93
N ALA A 209 -22.65 30.48 8.59
CA ALA A 209 -23.96 30.34 7.96
C ALA A 209 -24.75 31.67 7.82
N GLY A 210 -24.15 32.82 8.13
CA GLY A 210 -24.84 34.11 8.15
C GLY A 210 -24.15 35.21 7.34
N VAL A 211 -24.82 35.62 6.25
CA VAL A 211 -24.67 36.88 5.49
C VAL A 211 -23.68 36.88 4.30
N PRO A 212 -24.16 37.11 3.06
CA PRO A 212 -23.31 37.30 1.88
C PRO A 212 -22.99 38.78 1.67
N HIS A 213 -21.71 39.16 1.59
CA HIS A 213 -21.35 40.44 0.96
C HIS A 213 -20.04 40.43 0.15
N LYS A 214 -20.26 40.66 -1.15
CA LYS A 214 -19.61 41.60 -2.07
C LYS A 214 -18.13 41.38 -2.45
N SER A 215 -18.02 40.92 -3.69
CA SER A 215 -17.07 41.25 -4.74
C SER A 215 -15.97 42.28 -4.41
N GLY A 216 -14.73 41.84 -4.59
CA GLY A 216 -13.60 42.70 -4.91
C GLY A 216 -12.57 41.92 -5.70
N HIS A 217 -12.47 42.17 -7.01
CA HIS A 217 -11.34 41.71 -7.83
C HIS A 217 -10.05 42.40 -7.36
N PRO A 218 -8.92 41.66 -7.30
CA PRO A 218 -7.65 42.29 -7.63
C PRO A 218 -6.86 41.51 -8.69
N LYS A 219 -6.44 42.32 -9.67
CA LYS A 219 -5.46 42.19 -10.75
C LYS A 219 -4.33 41.16 -10.56
N GLU A 220 -4.09 40.41 -11.63
CA GLU A 220 -2.88 39.61 -11.89
C GLU A 220 -1.59 40.43 -11.80
N PRO A 221 -0.50 39.85 -11.26
CA PRO A 221 0.85 40.24 -11.61
C PRO A 221 1.57 39.18 -12.45
N LYS A 222 2.24 39.71 -13.47
CA LYS A 222 2.96 39.07 -14.57
C LYS A 222 4.14 38.19 -14.12
N LEU A 223 4.33 37.13 -14.91
CA LEU A 223 5.51 36.27 -15.03
C LEU A 223 6.84 37.04 -15.05
N LYS A 224 7.84 36.54 -14.32
CA LYS A 224 9.26 36.65 -14.68
C LYS A 224 9.92 35.27 -14.56
N SER A 225 10.39 34.79 -15.70
CA SER A 225 11.22 33.61 -15.94
C SER A 225 12.68 33.92 -15.55
N SER A 226 13.42 33.05 -14.85
CA SER A 226 14.33 31.98 -15.36
C SER A 226 15.50 31.86 -14.34
N PRO A 227 16.46 30.91 -14.47
CA PRO A 227 16.36 29.49 -14.80
C PRO A 227 17.11 28.61 -13.76
N SER A 228 16.69 27.36 -13.56
CA SER A 228 17.60 26.33 -13.04
C SER A 228 17.22 24.97 -13.62
N SER A 229 18.20 24.41 -14.29
CA SER A 229 18.23 23.20 -15.10
C SER A 229 17.87 21.92 -14.33
N LYS A 230 17.00 21.10 -14.92
CA LYS A 230 17.21 19.66 -15.11
C LYS A 230 16.23 19.13 -16.17
N GLU A 231 16.78 19.04 -17.38
CA GLU A 231 16.51 18.07 -18.45
C GLU A 231 15.11 17.46 -18.57
N LYS A 232 14.38 17.92 -19.59
CA LYS A 232 13.29 17.20 -20.24
C LYS A 232 13.86 15.94 -20.91
N ARG A 233 13.51 14.75 -20.41
CA ARG A 233 13.83 13.48 -21.07
C ARG A 233 12.78 13.20 -22.16
N GLY A 234 12.90 13.89 -23.29
CA GLY A 234 12.21 13.52 -24.53
C GLY A 234 13.07 12.54 -25.32
N THR A 235 12.97 11.25 -25.05
CA THR A 235 13.70 10.22 -25.79
C THR A 235 12.76 9.49 -26.75
N LYS A 236 12.97 9.72 -28.06
CA LYS A 236 12.40 8.96 -29.16
C LYS A 236 12.74 7.47 -28.99
N LEU A 237 11.79 6.56 -29.23
CA LEU A 237 12.00 5.11 -29.13
C LEU A 237 13.14 4.66 -30.08
N PRO A 238 14.07 3.79 -29.62
CA PRO A 238 15.05 3.19 -30.53
C PRO A 238 14.34 2.39 -31.62
N TRP A 239 14.73 2.60 -32.88
CA TRP A 239 14.12 1.88 -34.01
C TRP A 239 14.32 0.35 -33.91
N THR A 240 15.38 -0.11 -33.24
CA THR A 240 15.67 -1.53 -32.96
C THR A 240 14.97 -2.07 -31.71
N GLN A 241 14.13 -1.29 -31.02
CA GLN A 241 13.47 -1.73 -29.80
C GLN A 241 12.54 -2.92 -30.10
N ALA A 242 12.79 -4.04 -29.43
CA ALA A 242 11.90 -5.19 -29.45
C ALA A 242 10.70 -4.96 -28.53
N LEU A 243 9.53 -5.36 -28.99
CA LEU A 243 8.25 -5.27 -28.28
C LEU A 243 7.57 -6.62 -28.28
N TYR A 244 6.89 -6.95 -27.18
CA TYR A 244 6.36 -8.28 -26.92
C TYR A 244 4.84 -8.27 -26.68
N ARG A 245 4.20 -9.39 -27.04
CA ARG A 245 2.78 -9.68 -26.79
C ARG A 245 2.55 -11.19 -26.69
N ALA A 246 1.68 -11.64 -25.79
CA ALA A 246 1.25 -13.03 -25.75
C ALA A 246 0.18 -13.30 -26.83
N GLY A 247 0.15 -14.53 -27.33
CA GLY A 247 -0.74 -14.96 -28.40
C GLY A 247 -0.95 -16.47 -28.43
N THR A 248 -1.60 -16.93 -29.48
CA THR A 248 -1.76 -18.36 -29.76
C THR A 248 -0.54 -18.88 -30.54
N ASP A 249 -0.61 -20.13 -30.98
CA ASP A 249 0.34 -20.73 -31.94
C ASP A 249 0.39 -20.01 -33.29
N ARG A 250 -0.66 -19.27 -33.66
CA ARG A 250 -0.81 -18.61 -34.96
C ARG A 250 -0.40 -17.16 -34.96
N SER A 251 -0.77 -16.40 -33.94
CA SER A 251 -0.58 -14.95 -33.91
C SER A 251 -0.61 -14.37 -32.49
N PRO A 252 -0.03 -13.18 -32.26
CA PRO A 252 -0.28 -12.40 -31.04
C PRO A 252 -1.77 -12.12 -30.83
N SER A 253 -2.18 -11.99 -29.56
CA SER A 253 -3.52 -11.55 -29.18
C SER A 253 -3.51 -10.10 -28.71
N PHE A 254 -4.52 -9.34 -29.13
CA PHE A 254 -4.66 -7.92 -28.83
C PHE A 254 -5.98 -7.68 -28.12
N GLU A 255 -5.88 -7.01 -26.97
CA GLU A 255 -7.03 -6.52 -26.22
C GLU A 255 -6.90 -5.01 -26.14
N VAL A 256 -7.97 -4.30 -26.46
CA VAL A 256 -7.99 -2.84 -26.35
C VAL A 256 -8.21 -2.47 -24.88
N ILE A 257 -7.21 -1.82 -24.29
CA ILE A 257 -7.18 -1.50 -22.85
C ILE A 257 -8.08 -0.28 -22.56
N ASN A 258 -8.16 0.68 -23.49
CA ASN A 258 -8.95 1.91 -23.47
C ASN A 258 -9.31 2.32 -24.92
N ASP A 259 -10.22 3.28 -25.11
CA ASP A 259 -10.81 3.77 -26.38
C ASP A 259 -9.81 4.26 -27.47
N ASN A 260 -8.69 3.58 -27.77
CA ASN A 260 -7.89 3.48 -29.03
C ASN A 260 -6.38 3.16 -28.84
N GLU A 261 -5.97 2.54 -27.72
CA GLU A 261 -4.55 2.27 -27.45
C GLU A 261 -4.28 0.82 -27.05
N VAL A 262 -3.13 0.30 -27.48
CA VAL A 262 -2.61 -1.02 -27.10
C VAL A 262 -1.25 -0.87 -26.43
N TRP A 263 -1.06 -1.54 -25.30
CA TRP A 263 0.23 -1.60 -24.62
C TRP A 263 1.03 -2.79 -25.14
N LEU A 264 2.23 -2.50 -25.63
CA LEU A 264 3.26 -3.50 -25.90
C LEU A 264 4.40 -3.34 -24.90
N LEU A 265 4.95 -4.46 -24.43
CA LEU A 265 5.96 -4.44 -23.39
C LEU A 265 7.36 -4.60 -23.96
N ARG A 266 8.33 -3.94 -23.33
CA ARG A 266 9.76 -4.05 -23.68
C ARG A 266 10.42 -5.25 -23.01
N ASN A 267 9.95 -5.61 -21.82
CA ASN A 267 10.55 -6.66 -21.00
C ASN A 267 9.73 -7.96 -21.09
N PRO A 268 10.25 -9.01 -21.75
CA PRO A 268 9.54 -10.29 -21.88
C PRO A 268 9.40 -11.03 -20.55
N ALA A 269 10.19 -10.69 -19.52
CA ALA A 269 10.10 -11.29 -18.18
C ALA A 269 8.77 -11.03 -17.48
N LEU A 270 8.08 -9.95 -17.84
CA LEU A 270 6.77 -9.61 -17.25
C LEU A 270 5.71 -10.66 -17.59
N TYR A 271 5.87 -11.41 -18.68
CA TYR A 271 4.95 -12.47 -19.08
C TYR A 271 5.10 -13.77 -18.28
N TYR A 272 6.19 -13.95 -17.51
CA TYR A 272 6.41 -15.19 -16.76
C TYR A 272 5.44 -15.32 -15.57
N PRO A 273 4.63 -16.40 -15.47
CA PRO A 273 3.69 -16.62 -14.36
C PRO A 273 4.38 -16.85 -13.02
N LEU A 274 3.74 -16.45 -11.91
CA LEU A 274 4.31 -16.60 -10.56
C LEU A 274 4.27 -18.05 -10.03
N ASP A 275 3.34 -18.86 -10.50
CA ASP A 275 3.06 -20.22 -10.00
C ASP A 275 3.91 -21.32 -10.65
N GLN A 276 4.58 -21.02 -11.76
CA GLN A 276 5.43 -21.96 -12.50
C GLN A 276 6.82 -22.20 -11.88
N GLU A 277 7.07 -21.71 -10.66
CA GLU A 277 8.29 -22.00 -9.89
C GLU A 277 8.23 -23.33 -9.10
N GLN A 278 7.07 -23.98 -8.98
CA GLN A 278 6.93 -25.26 -8.28
C GLN A 278 6.36 -26.35 -9.20
N PRO A 279 7.04 -27.51 -9.37
CA PRO A 279 6.49 -28.62 -10.14
C PRO A 279 5.25 -29.17 -9.41
N ARG A 280 4.05 -28.85 -9.91
CA ARG A 280 2.83 -29.54 -9.51
C ARG A 280 2.52 -30.66 -10.53
N PRO A 281 2.08 -31.84 -10.08
CA PRO A 281 1.41 -32.80 -10.97
C PRO A 281 0.17 -32.13 -11.55
N SER A 282 0.08 -32.06 -12.86
CA SER A 282 -1.05 -31.48 -13.58
C SER A 282 -2.33 -32.28 -13.30
N THR A 283 -3.19 -31.82 -12.40
CA THR A 283 -4.54 -32.36 -12.22
C THR A 283 -5.63 -31.51 -12.89
N ARG A 284 -5.26 -30.39 -13.54
CA ARG A 284 -6.22 -29.65 -14.37
C ARG A 284 -6.07 -30.05 -15.83
N ALA A 285 -7.19 -30.48 -16.39
CA ALA A 285 -7.35 -30.88 -17.78
C ALA A 285 -6.68 -29.87 -18.74
N ASN A 286 -6.03 -30.40 -19.77
CA ASN A 286 -5.34 -29.71 -20.86
C ASN A 286 -5.75 -28.24 -21.06
N PRO A 287 -4.81 -27.28 -21.07
CA PRO A 287 -5.11 -25.97 -21.61
C PRO A 287 -5.54 -26.15 -23.07
N VAL A 288 -6.74 -25.69 -23.40
CA VAL A 288 -7.36 -25.84 -24.72
C VAL A 288 -6.58 -25.07 -25.82
N VAL A 289 -5.66 -24.17 -25.43
CA VAL A 289 -4.86 -23.33 -26.33
C VAL A 289 -3.42 -23.22 -25.82
N GLU A 290 -2.43 -23.50 -26.67
CA GLU A 290 -1.01 -23.27 -26.39
C GLU A 290 -0.69 -21.77 -26.46
N VAL A 291 -0.35 -21.15 -25.32
CA VAL A 291 0.03 -19.73 -25.27
C VAL A 291 1.49 -19.55 -25.66
N ARG A 292 1.77 -18.64 -26.60
CA ARG A 292 3.11 -18.30 -27.07
C ARG A 292 3.42 -16.81 -26.91
N LEU A 293 4.70 -16.50 -26.69
CA LEU A 293 5.18 -15.13 -26.69
C LEU A 293 5.64 -14.73 -28.10
N TRP A 294 5.16 -13.58 -28.57
CA TRP A 294 5.51 -13.02 -29.87
C TRP A 294 6.32 -11.75 -29.68
N LYS A 295 7.24 -11.50 -30.63
CA LYS A 295 8.05 -10.27 -30.66
C LYS A 295 7.97 -9.57 -32.02
N THR A 296 8.02 -8.25 -31.99
CA THR A 296 8.13 -7.36 -33.15
C THR A 296 9.14 -6.24 -32.87
N PHE A 297 9.39 -5.38 -33.85
CA PHE A 297 10.33 -4.25 -33.75
C PHE A 297 9.66 -2.96 -34.19
N VAL A 298 9.96 -1.85 -33.51
CA VAL A 298 9.43 -0.52 -33.84
C VAL A 298 9.69 -0.12 -35.30
N ALA A 299 10.85 -0.52 -35.87
CA ALA A 299 11.18 -0.27 -37.27
C ALA A 299 10.24 -0.91 -38.30
N LEU A 300 9.40 -1.86 -37.88
CA LEU A 300 8.48 -2.58 -38.77
C LEU A 300 7.07 -1.99 -38.72
N PHE A 301 6.87 -0.91 -37.97
CA PHE A 301 5.57 -0.27 -37.82
C PHE A 301 5.29 0.59 -39.05
N PRO A 302 4.11 0.46 -39.67
CA PRO A 302 3.71 1.34 -40.76
C PRO A 302 3.53 2.78 -40.26
N ASP A 303 3.62 3.75 -41.17
CA ASP A 303 3.46 5.19 -40.86
C ASP A 303 2.08 5.56 -40.27
N THR A 304 1.12 4.63 -40.35
CA THR A 304 -0.22 4.74 -39.76
C THR A 304 -0.24 4.48 -38.25
N LEU A 305 0.77 3.81 -37.70
CA LEU A 305 0.93 3.54 -36.28
C LEU A 305 1.96 4.46 -35.64
N ILE A 306 1.63 4.96 -34.46
CA ILE A 306 2.53 5.71 -33.59
C ILE A 306 2.84 4.82 -32.39
N ALA A 307 4.14 4.57 -32.17
CA ALA A 307 4.64 3.89 -30.98
C ALA A 307 5.41 4.90 -30.13
N GLU A 308 4.96 5.13 -28.89
CA GLU A 308 5.54 6.10 -27.96
C GLU A 308 5.85 5.46 -26.60
N PRO A 309 6.94 5.84 -25.91
CA PRO A 309 7.14 5.43 -24.53
C PRO A 309 5.96 5.88 -23.66
N HIS A 310 5.49 5.02 -22.75
CA HIS A 310 4.56 5.48 -21.73
C HIS A 310 5.21 6.56 -20.86
N PRO A 311 4.51 7.65 -20.50
CA PRO A 311 5.10 8.80 -19.80
C PRO A 311 5.68 8.45 -18.42
N SER A 312 5.11 7.45 -17.74
CA SER A 312 5.49 7.05 -16.37
C SER A 312 5.97 5.60 -16.24
N LEU A 313 5.81 4.75 -17.27
CA LEU A 313 6.07 3.31 -17.18
C LEU A 313 7.19 2.92 -18.15
N GLU A 314 8.36 2.58 -17.59
CA GLU A 314 9.59 2.32 -18.34
C GLU A 314 9.44 1.19 -19.37
N ASP A 315 8.73 0.12 -18.98
CA ASP A 315 8.58 -1.09 -19.78
C ASP A 315 7.42 -1.04 -20.78
N VAL A 316 6.62 0.03 -20.78
CA VAL A 316 5.40 0.14 -21.60
C VAL A 316 5.65 1.03 -22.81
N VAL A 317 5.22 0.53 -23.98
CA VAL A 317 5.09 1.30 -25.21
C VAL A 317 3.62 1.35 -25.59
N VAL A 318 3.12 2.58 -25.71
CA VAL A 318 1.75 2.85 -26.15
C VAL A 318 1.73 2.89 -27.66
N VAL A 319 0.92 2.04 -28.27
CA VAL A 319 0.71 2.00 -29.72
C VAL A 319 -0.70 2.52 -30.02
N LYS A 320 -0.76 3.53 -30.88
CA LYS A 320 -2.00 4.20 -31.29
C LYS A 320 -2.01 4.51 -32.78
N LEU A 321 -3.21 4.75 -33.31
CA LEU A 321 -3.42 5.22 -34.67
C LEU A 321 -3.07 6.71 -34.81
N LYS A 322 -2.47 7.10 -35.94
CA LYS A 322 -2.20 8.51 -36.24
C LYS A 322 -3.52 9.28 -36.45
N GLU A 323 -3.67 10.40 -35.73
CA GLU A 323 -4.91 11.21 -35.61
C GLU A 323 -5.54 11.69 -36.93
N THR A 324 -4.83 11.61 -38.05
CA THR A 324 -5.31 12.05 -39.38
C THR A 324 -6.34 11.10 -40.01
N LEU A 325 -6.61 9.96 -39.40
CA LEU A 325 -7.54 8.96 -39.92
C LEU A 325 -8.94 9.15 -39.32
N SER A 326 -9.84 9.79 -40.07
CA SER A 326 -11.27 9.90 -39.74
C SER A 326 -11.95 8.53 -39.90
N ILE A 327 -11.68 7.62 -38.96
CA ILE A 327 -12.21 6.26 -38.98
C ILE A 327 -13.36 6.17 -37.97
N ASN A 328 -14.54 5.80 -38.46
CA ASN A 328 -15.62 5.31 -37.61
C ASN A 328 -15.21 3.90 -37.15
N ASN A 329 -14.92 3.73 -35.85
CA ASN A 329 -14.46 2.49 -35.20
C ASN A 329 -12.94 2.21 -35.29
N ILE A 330 -12.17 3.04 -34.57
CA ILE A 330 -10.70 3.01 -34.48
C ILE A 330 -10.20 1.72 -33.77
N SER A 331 -10.93 1.22 -32.77
CA SER A 331 -10.60 0.03 -31.98
C SER A 331 -10.54 -1.27 -32.81
N SER A 332 -11.56 -1.54 -33.63
CA SER A 332 -11.55 -2.72 -34.51
C SER A 332 -10.46 -2.63 -35.58
N THR A 333 -10.20 -1.43 -36.11
CA THR A 333 -9.20 -1.22 -37.16
C THR A 333 -7.75 -1.39 -36.65
N LEU A 334 -7.48 -0.95 -35.41
CA LEU A 334 -6.18 -1.12 -34.76
C LEU A 334 -5.85 -2.61 -34.55
N ASN A 335 -6.81 -3.37 -34.01
CA ASN A 335 -6.63 -4.77 -33.64
C ASN A 335 -6.72 -5.74 -34.82
N GLU A 336 -7.76 -5.66 -35.65
CA GLU A 336 -8.05 -6.70 -36.65
C GLU A 336 -7.13 -6.63 -37.87
N THR A 337 -6.62 -5.44 -38.21
CA THR A 337 -5.94 -5.22 -39.50
C THR A 337 -4.49 -4.75 -39.34
N LEU A 338 -4.21 -3.79 -38.47
CA LEU A 338 -2.87 -3.17 -38.42
C LEU A 338 -1.89 -3.93 -37.55
N LEU A 339 -2.24 -4.20 -36.30
CA LEU A 339 -1.36 -4.92 -35.38
C LEU A 339 -1.13 -6.38 -35.79
N THR A 340 -2.14 -7.02 -36.39
CA THR A 340 -2.06 -8.38 -36.96
C THR A 340 -1.23 -8.45 -38.24
N SER A 341 -1.17 -7.36 -39.03
CA SER A 341 -0.34 -7.28 -40.24
C SER A 341 1.16 -7.11 -39.95
N LEU A 342 1.53 -6.74 -38.72
CA LEU A 342 2.93 -6.56 -38.37
C LEU A 342 3.69 -7.91 -38.47
N PRO A 343 4.96 -7.89 -38.87
CA PRO A 343 5.79 -9.10 -38.95
C PRO A 343 6.21 -9.57 -37.54
N TRP A 344 5.36 -10.39 -36.92
CA TRP A 344 5.63 -11.02 -35.63
C TRP A 344 6.49 -12.28 -35.76
N LYS A 345 7.40 -12.47 -34.80
CA LYS A 345 8.23 -13.67 -34.70
C LYS A 345 7.97 -14.36 -33.35
N PRO A 346 7.93 -15.70 -33.30
CA PRO A 346 7.92 -16.42 -32.04
C PRO A 346 9.12 -16.05 -31.17
N SER A 347 8.90 -15.97 -29.87
CA SER A 347 9.90 -15.69 -28.84
C SER A 347 9.76 -16.70 -27.70
N LYS A 348 10.87 -16.97 -27.02
CA LYS A 348 10.86 -17.77 -25.80
C LYS A 348 10.48 -16.88 -24.63
N MET A 349 9.62 -17.38 -23.75
CA MET A 349 9.35 -16.74 -22.47
C MET A 349 10.54 -17.02 -21.53
N PRO A 350 11.19 -15.99 -20.96
CA PRO A 350 12.32 -16.20 -20.07
C PRO A 350 11.84 -16.81 -18.75
N ILE A 351 12.62 -17.74 -18.19
CA ILE A 351 12.42 -18.21 -16.83
C ILE A 351 12.97 -17.14 -15.88
N CYS A 352 12.17 -16.71 -14.92
CA CYS A 352 12.51 -15.62 -14.01
C CYS A 352 12.34 -16.06 -12.56
N LYS A 353 13.17 -15.53 -11.66
CA LYS A 353 12.99 -15.65 -10.21
C LYS A 353 11.78 -14.82 -9.76
N ARG A 354 11.23 -15.11 -8.58
CA ARG A 354 10.13 -14.35 -7.97
C ARG A 354 10.48 -12.85 -7.89
N GLY A 355 9.70 -12.04 -8.60
CA GLY A 355 9.73 -10.58 -8.48
C GLY A 355 8.71 -10.08 -7.47
N ILE A 356 8.78 -8.80 -7.13
CA ILE A 356 7.84 -8.12 -6.23
C ILE A 356 7.40 -6.77 -6.83
N PRO A 357 6.19 -6.27 -6.48
CA PRO A 357 5.81 -4.91 -6.84
C PRO A 357 6.56 -3.92 -5.93
N VAL A 358 7.26 -2.94 -6.51
CA VAL A 358 7.98 -1.92 -5.72
C VAL A 358 7.18 -0.61 -5.59
N MET A 359 5.86 -0.73 -5.46
CA MET A 359 4.97 0.42 -5.23
C MET A 359 5.18 0.95 -3.81
N SER A 360 5.21 2.28 -3.63
CA SER A 360 5.33 2.90 -2.30
C SER A 360 4.07 2.77 -1.43
N VAL A 361 2.99 2.17 -1.97
CA VAL A 361 1.68 2.03 -1.31
C VAL A 361 1.45 0.55 -1.00
N ASN A 362 1.58 0.19 0.29
CA ASN A 362 1.64 -1.21 0.73
C ASN A 362 0.36 -2.02 0.42
N PHE A 363 -0.82 -1.48 0.71
CA PHE A 363 -2.09 -2.17 0.44
C PHE A 363 -2.31 -2.42 -1.07
N LEU A 364 -1.79 -1.55 -1.96
CA LEU A 364 -1.81 -1.80 -3.41
C LEU A 364 -0.83 -2.90 -3.80
N ALA A 365 0.37 -2.90 -3.23
CA ALA A 365 1.35 -3.97 -3.45
C ALA A 365 0.79 -5.34 -3.02
N ARG A 366 0.08 -5.40 -1.88
CA ARG A 366 -0.65 -6.59 -1.41
C ARG A 366 -1.77 -6.99 -2.36
N ALA A 367 -2.60 -6.04 -2.81
CA ALA A 367 -3.69 -6.30 -3.75
C ALA A 367 -3.21 -6.88 -5.10
N VAL A 368 -2.14 -6.30 -5.67
CA VAL A 368 -1.53 -6.79 -6.92
C VAL A 368 -0.95 -8.19 -6.72
N SER A 369 -0.24 -8.41 -5.61
CA SER A 369 0.35 -9.71 -5.30
C SER A 369 -0.71 -10.79 -5.14
N MET A 370 -1.81 -10.49 -4.44
CA MET A 370 -2.96 -11.39 -4.30
C MET A 370 -3.56 -11.73 -5.66
N TYR A 371 -3.84 -10.71 -6.50
CA TYR A 371 -4.40 -10.95 -7.83
C TYR A 371 -3.53 -11.91 -8.65
N LEU A 372 -2.22 -11.68 -8.69
CA LEU A 372 -1.30 -12.51 -9.48
C LEU A 372 -1.14 -13.93 -8.93
N ASN A 373 -1.25 -14.13 -7.61
CA ASN A 373 -1.17 -15.45 -7.00
C ASN A 373 -2.46 -16.27 -7.20
N ASP A 374 -3.63 -15.61 -7.16
CA ASP A 374 -4.93 -16.29 -7.23
C ASP A 374 -5.41 -16.53 -8.67
N ASN A 375 -4.86 -15.79 -9.65
CA ASN A 375 -5.30 -15.82 -11.05
C ASN A 375 -4.19 -16.28 -12.01
N SER A 376 -3.72 -17.53 -11.89
CA SER A 376 -2.75 -18.10 -12.86
C SER A 376 -3.27 -17.99 -14.31
N PRO A 377 -2.49 -17.42 -15.24
CA PRO A 377 -2.98 -17.13 -16.58
C PRO A 377 -2.97 -18.41 -17.44
N VAL A 378 -4.06 -18.65 -18.17
CA VAL A 378 -4.25 -19.78 -19.10
C VAL A 378 -4.58 -19.34 -20.52
N THR A 379 -5.01 -18.10 -20.73
CA THR A 379 -5.27 -17.54 -22.06
C THR A 379 -4.25 -16.44 -22.43
N PRO A 380 -3.97 -16.20 -23.72
CA PRO A 380 -3.09 -15.10 -24.14
C PRO A 380 -3.48 -13.74 -23.55
N GLU A 381 -4.78 -13.51 -23.43
CA GLU A 381 -5.40 -12.33 -22.83
C GLU A 381 -4.98 -12.15 -21.37
N GLU A 382 -5.10 -13.22 -20.56
CA GLU A 382 -4.69 -13.20 -19.16
C GLU A 382 -3.17 -13.00 -19.01
N TYR A 383 -2.36 -13.63 -19.87
CA TYR A 383 -0.91 -13.39 -19.90
C TYR A 383 -0.57 -11.93 -20.20
N ASN A 384 -1.27 -11.32 -21.17
CA ASN A 384 -1.12 -9.92 -21.51
C ASN A 384 -1.51 -9.02 -20.34
N PHE A 385 -2.70 -9.24 -19.75
CA PHE A 385 -3.18 -8.46 -18.62
C PHE A 385 -2.22 -8.53 -17.42
N GLN A 386 -1.72 -9.71 -17.07
CA GLN A 386 -0.76 -9.86 -15.99
C GLN A 386 0.55 -9.11 -16.28
N ALA A 387 1.05 -9.17 -17.51
CA ALA A 387 2.28 -8.49 -17.87
C ALA A 387 2.12 -6.96 -17.81
N GLU A 388 0.97 -6.44 -18.26
CA GLU A 388 0.60 -5.02 -18.11
C GLU A 388 0.44 -4.62 -16.65
N LEU A 389 -0.20 -5.46 -15.82
CA LEU A 389 -0.36 -5.24 -14.39
C LEU A 389 1.01 -5.19 -13.68
N LYS A 390 1.93 -6.10 -14.02
CA LYS A 390 3.30 -6.08 -13.52
C LYS A 390 4.02 -4.80 -13.95
N ALA A 391 3.84 -4.34 -15.20
CA ALA A 391 4.42 -3.08 -15.65
C ALA A 391 3.85 -1.88 -14.85
N ALA A 392 2.53 -1.79 -14.72
CA ALA A 392 1.85 -0.70 -14.00
C ALA A 392 2.13 -0.68 -12.48
N SER A 393 2.45 -1.83 -11.90
CA SER A 393 2.86 -1.97 -10.49
C SER A 393 4.38 -1.88 -10.28
N HIS A 394 5.15 -1.51 -11.32
CA HIS A 394 6.61 -1.44 -11.30
C HIS A 394 7.25 -2.74 -10.78
N TRP A 395 6.83 -3.89 -11.28
CA TRP A 395 7.35 -5.19 -10.88
C TRP A 395 8.87 -5.28 -11.10
N ARG A 396 9.62 -5.72 -10.08
CA ARG A 396 11.08 -5.86 -10.15
C ARG A 396 11.51 -7.26 -9.75
N PHE A 397 12.47 -7.79 -10.51
CA PHE A 397 13.15 -9.04 -10.25
C PHE A 397 14.45 -8.70 -9.52
N LEU A 398 14.50 -8.91 -8.21
CA LEU A 398 15.63 -8.51 -7.37
C LEU A 398 16.75 -9.57 -7.40
N SER A 399 17.99 -9.11 -7.45
CA SER A 399 19.17 -9.92 -7.16
C SER A 399 19.55 -9.83 -5.67
N GLU A 400 20.41 -10.73 -5.19
CA GLU A 400 20.73 -10.91 -3.76
C GLU A 400 21.30 -9.65 -3.07
N ASN A 401 21.76 -8.66 -3.83
CA ASN A 401 22.34 -7.41 -3.33
C ASN A 401 21.59 -6.14 -3.75
N ASP A 402 20.40 -6.26 -4.36
CA ASP A 402 19.65 -5.09 -4.83
C ASP A 402 18.93 -4.38 -3.67
N GLN A 403 19.21 -3.10 -3.49
CA GLN A 403 18.40 -2.25 -2.63
C GLN A 403 17.05 -1.96 -3.31
N ILE A 404 15.95 -2.28 -2.63
CA ILE A 404 14.60 -1.98 -3.10
C ILE A 404 14.40 -0.47 -3.11
N LYS A 405 14.16 0.08 -4.30
CA LYS A 405 13.74 1.47 -4.46
C LYS A 405 12.26 1.50 -4.76
N PHE A 406 11.48 1.94 -3.77
CA PHE A 406 10.05 2.12 -3.96
C PHE A 406 9.77 3.27 -4.92
N VAL A 407 8.79 3.06 -5.79
CA VAL A 407 8.28 4.06 -6.73
C VAL A 407 7.05 4.70 -6.12
N SER A 408 7.04 6.03 -6.01
CA SER A 408 5.85 6.79 -5.63
C SER A 408 5.02 7.12 -6.86
N GLY A 409 3.70 7.01 -6.76
CA GLY A 409 2.79 7.28 -7.86
C GLY A 409 1.33 7.32 -7.39
N HIS A 410 0.45 7.85 -8.25
CA HIS A 410 -1.00 7.86 -8.02
C HIS A 410 -1.68 6.54 -8.44
N PHE A 411 -0.92 5.63 -9.06
CA PHE A 411 -1.31 4.25 -9.42
C PHE A 411 -2.73 4.12 -9.95
N ASP A 412 -3.09 4.99 -10.89
CA ASP A 412 -4.45 5.14 -11.39
C ASP A 412 -4.75 4.28 -12.63
N ASP A 413 -3.80 3.45 -13.04
CA ASP A 413 -3.89 2.59 -14.21
C ASP A 413 -5.05 1.59 -14.07
N VAL A 414 -5.73 1.32 -15.19
CA VAL A 414 -6.90 0.42 -15.24
C VAL A 414 -6.54 -0.98 -14.73
N GLN A 415 -5.32 -1.45 -15.00
CA GLN A 415 -4.81 -2.73 -14.53
C GLN A 415 -4.76 -2.79 -13.01
N VAL A 416 -4.15 -1.77 -12.37
CA VAL A 416 -4.03 -1.72 -10.90
C VAL A 416 -5.41 -1.58 -10.26
N LYS A 417 -6.32 -0.80 -10.86
CA LYS A 417 -7.72 -0.70 -10.43
C LYS A 417 -8.47 -2.03 -10.49
N LYS A 418 -8.27 -2.82 -11.55
CA LYS A 418 -8.87 -4.17 -11.67
C LYS A 418 -8.32 -5.12 -10.61
N ALA A 419 -7.01 -5.13 -10.37
CA ALA A 419 -6.40 -5.93 -9.31
C ALA A 419 -6.89 -5.50 -7.91
N ALA A 420 -6.98 -4.19 -7.67
CA ALA A 420 -7.55 -3.64 -6.44
C ALA A 420 -9.02 -4.01 -6.24
N ALA A 421 -9.85 -3.97 -7.28
CA ALA A 421 -11.25 -4.39 -7.21
C ALA A 421 -11.38 -5.89 -6.89
N PHE A 422 -10.52 -6.73 -7.48
CA PHE A 422 -10.47 -8.16 -7.17
C PHE A 422 -10.09 -8.41 -5.71
N ALA A 423 -9.00 -7.79 -5.24
CA ALA A 423 -8.53 -7.92 -3.86
C ALA A 423 -9.60 -7.43 -2.87
N LEU A 424 -10.25 -6.30 -3.17
CA LEU A 424 -11.34 -5.77 -2.36
C LEU A 424 -12.47 -6.80 -2.21
N ARG A 425 -12.92 -7.44 -3.29
CA ARG A 425 -13.96 -8.50 -3.20
C ARG A 425 -13.49 -9.68 -2.36
N ARG A 426 -12.24 -10.14 -2.58
CA ARG A 426 -11.68 -11.29 -1.87
C ARG A 426 -11.54 -11.02 -0.38
N TRP A 427 -11.04 -9.85 0.00
CA TRP A 427 -10.88 -9.42 1.39
C TRP A 427 -12.22 -9.20 2.08
N ASN A 428 -13.22 -8.60 1.42
CA ASN A 428 -14.57 -8.49 2.03
C ASN A 428 -15.19 -9.88 2.27
N LYS A 429 -15.00 -10.82 1.33
CA LYS A 429 -15.47 -12.20 1.51
C LYS A 429 -14.75 -12.88 2.68
N GLU A 430 -13.43 -12.78 2.73
CA GLU A 430 -12.63 -13.33 3.83
C GLU A 430 -13.03 -12.74 5.19
N LEU A 431 -13.25 -11.43 5.26
CA LEU A 431 -13.73 -10.75 6.45
C LEU A 431 -15.09 -11.31 6.90
N SER A 432 -16.04 -11.45 5.96
CA SER A 432 -17.36 -12.02 6.28
C SER A 432 -17.30 -13.49 6.73
N GLU A 433 -16.40 -14.30 6.17
CA GLU A 433 -16.19 -15.70 6.56
C GLU A 433 -15.59 -15.83 7.98
N ILE A 434 -14.71 -14.89 8.34
CA ILE A 434 -14.12 -14.83 9.68
C ILE A 434 -15.17 -14.37 10.70
N GLU A 435 -15.96 -13.34 10.38
CA GLU A 435 -17.02 -12.80 11.25
C GLU A 435 -18.18 -13.77 11.46
N SER A 436 -18.51 -14.60 10.47
CA SER A 436 -19.57 -15.61 10.57
C SER A 436 -19.14 -16.87 11.34
N GLY A 437 -17.85 -17.02 11.64
CA GLY A 437 -17.29 -18.23 12.26
C GLY A 437 -17.26 -19.44 11.32
N GLU A 438 -17.42 -19.24 10.01
CA GLU A 438 -17.41 -20.30 8.98
C GLU A 438 -16.01 -20.76 8.57
N THR A 439 -14.94 -20.31 9.23
CA THR A 439 -13.60 -20.83 8.99
C THR A 439 -13.53 -22.33 9.29
N ASP A 440 -13.39 -23.12 8.22
CA ASP A 440 -13.25 -24.58 8.22
C ASP A 440 -12.36 -25.08 9.36
N ALA A 441 -12.96 -25.90 10.22
CA ALA A 441 -12.35 -26.74 11.25
C ALA A 441 -11.44 -27.85 10.67
N HIS A 442 -10.85 -27.64 9.49
CA HIS A 442 -10.04 -28.62 8.78
C HIS A 442 -8.68 -28.03 8.36
N LYS A 443 -7.88 -27.65 9.36
CA LYS A 443 -6.44 -27.94 9.36
C LYS A 443 -5.85 -27.89 10.78
N MET A 444 -5.47 -29.09 11.20
CA MET A 444 -4.54 -29.48 12.28
C MET A 444 -5.15 -29.70 13.67
N GLN A 445 -5.13 -30.99 14.00
CA GLN A 445 -5.38 -31.65 15.27
C GLN A 445 -4.55 -31.10 16.43
N ASP A 446 -5.22 -31.15 17.58
CA ASP A 446 -4.79 -31.40 18.95
C ASP A 446 -3.85 -30.43 19.70
N ASP A 447 -4.37 -30.12 20.89
CA ASP A 447 -3.74 -29.68 22.14
C ASP A 447 -3.04 -28.31 22.16
N ASP A 448 -3.83 -27.28 22.46
CA ASP A 448 -3.79 -26.61 23.76
C ASP A 448 -4.81 -25.45 23.77
N ARG A 449 -5.54 -25.32 24.89
CA ARG A 449 -6.41 -24.16 25.18
C ARG A 449 -5.50 -22.98 25.54
N ASP A 450 -5.14 -22.20 24.53
CA ASP A 450 -4.33 -20.99 24.64
C ASP A 450 -5.20 -19.76 24.33
N ASP A 451 -5.28 -18.82 25.28
CA ASP A 451 -5.97 -17.51 25.16
C ASP A 451 -5.32 -16.62 24.07
N SER A 452 -4.25 -17.07 23.41
CA SER A 452 -3.59 -16.37 22.29
C SER A 452 -4.32 -16.45 20.94
N LYS A 453 -5.24 -17.41 20.75
CA LYS A 453 -5.94 -17.61 19.46
C LYS A 453 -6.93 -16.50 19.14
N ASP A 454 -7.62 -15.94 20.14
CA ASP A 454 -8.57 -14.84 19.94
C ASP A 454 -7.86 -13.56 19.47
N THR A 455 -6.67 -13.27 20.03
CA THR A 455 -5.89 -12.09 19.61
C THR A 455 -5.39 -12.16 18.17
N SER A 456 -5.16 -13.36 17.62
CA SER A 456 -4.70 -13.56 16.23
C SER A 456 -5.82 -13.38 15.20
N ILE A 457 -7.07 -13.67 15.57
CA ILE A 457 -8.23 -13.50 14.70
C ILE A 457 -8.62 -12.02 14.65
N GLU A 458 -8.69 -11.35 15.80
CA GLU A 458 -8.95 -9.90 15.89
C GLU A 458 -7.93 -9.08 15.10
N GLU A 459 -6.66 -9.49 15.14
CA GLU A 459 -5.56 -8.89 14.38
C GLU A 459 -5.72 -9.05 12.87
N ARG A 460 -6.00 -10.27 12.41
CA ARG A 460 -6.24 -10.56 11.00
C ARG A 460 -7.48 -9.82 10.46
N ILE A 461 -8.53 -9.70 11.26
CA ILE A 461 -9.71 -8.87 10.98
C ILE A 461 -9.27 -7.41 10.81
N SER A 462 -8.53 -6.86 11.76
CA SER A 462 -8.06 -5.47 11.73
C SER A 462 -7.22 -5.14 10.50
N ASP A 463 -6.31 -6.04 10.09
CA ASP A 463 -5.47 -5.83 8.91
C ASP A 463 -6.29 -5.85 7.61
N LEU A 464 -7.22 -6.79 7.50
CA LEU A 464 -8.12 -6.89 6.35
C LEU A 464 -8.98 -5.65 6.24
N GLU A 465 -9.51 -5.16 7.36
CA GLU A 465 -10.29 -3.94 7.42
C GLU A 465 -9.46 -2.70 7.04
N GLU A 466 -8.21 -2.57 7.53
CA GLU A 466 -7.29 -1.48 7.14
C GLU A 466 -7.00 -1.50 5.64
N ASP A 467 -6.72 -2.66 5.07
CA ASP A 467 -6.45 -2.84 3.63
C ASP A 467 -7.68 -2.51 2.78
N ILE A 468 -8.86 -3.03 3.14
CA ILE A 468 -10.15 -2.75 2.50
C ILE A 468 -10.44 -1.25 2.51
N PHE A 469 -10.29 -0.64 3.69
CA PHE A 469 -10.54 0.78 3.90
C PHE A 469 -9.56 1.64 3.09
N SER A 470 -8.26 1.33 3.16
CA SER A 470 -7.21 2.07 2.45
C SER A 470 -7.39 2.00 0.93
N LEU A 471 -7.74 0.82 0.39
CA LEU A 471 -8.08 0.67 -1.03
C LEU A 471 -9.28 1.53 -1.43
N ARG A 472 -10.34 1.48 -0.64
CA ARG A 472 -11.55 2.26 -0.87
C ARG A 472 -11.24 3.76 -0.87
N MET A 473 -10.46 4.24 0.10
CA MET A 473 -10.07 5.65 0.17
C MET A 473 -9.17 6.08 -0.97
N PHE A 474 -8.17 5.26 -1.31
CA PHE A 474 -7.22 5.56 -2.38
C PHE A 474 -7.94 5.80 -3.71
N TYR A 475 -8.94 4.98 -4.03
CA TYR A 475 -9.76 5.15 -5.22
C TYR A 475 -11.07 5.92 -4.98
N ASN A 476 -11.16 6.71 -3.91
CA ASN A 476 -12.29 7.59 -3.60
C ASN A 476 -13.66 6.88 -3.64
N MET A 477 -13.73 5.67 -3.10
CA MET A 477 -14.89 4.76 -3.09
C MET A 477 -15.41 4.37 -4.48
N THR A 478 -14.72 4.73 -5.57
CA THR A 478 -15.18 4.52 -6.97
C THR A 478 -15.00 3.10 -7.48
N LEU A 479 -14.39 2.21 -6.69
CA LEU A 479 -14.29 0.78 -6.99
C LEU A 479 -15.66 0.05 -6.94
N GLU A 480 -16.78 0.77 -6.88
CA GLU A 480 -18.12 0.18 -6.93
C GLU A 480 -18.23 -0.79 -8.10
N GLU A 481 -18.87 -1.93 -7.80
CA GLU A 481 -19.05 -3.12 -8.60
C GLU A 481 -19.66 -2.82 -9.98
N LYS A 482 -18.87 -2.26 -10.90
CA LYS A 482 -19.13 -2.50 -12.30
C LYS A 482 -18.84 -3.97 -12.51
N GLU A 483 -19.90 -4.75 -12.67
CA GLU A 483 -19.85 -6.10 -13.23
C GLU A 483 -19.00 -6.05 -14.50
N TYR A 484 -17.72 -6.37 -14.38
CA TYR A 484 -16.92 -6.78 -15.52
C TYR A 484 -17.45 -8.15 -15.90
N LYS A 485 -18.43 -8.14 -16.82
CA LYS A 485 -19.11 -9.33 -17.30
C LYS A 485 -18.12 -10.28 -17.96
N SER A 486 -17.77 -11.35 -17.25
CA SER A 486 -17.59 -12.68 -17.83
C SER A 486 -18.67 -13.57 -17.20
N SER A 487 -19.64 -14.01 -18.00
CA SER A 487 -20.79 -14.85 -17.58
C SER A 487 -20.61 -16.29 -18.11
N PRO A 488 -21.36 -17.33 -17.66
CA PRO A 488 -22.42 -17.33 -16.63
C PRO A 488 -22.43 -18.50 -15.61
N LYS A 489 -23.35 -18.33 -14.62
CA LYS A 489 -24.01 -19.26 -13.66
C LYS A 489 -23.35 -19.30 -12.28
N THR A 490 -24.03 -19.02 -11.16
CA THR A 490 -25.45 -19.15 -10.79
C THR A 490 -25.99 -17.89 -10.09
N ARG A 491 -27.31 -17.75 -10.12
CA ARG A 491 -28.12 -16.63 -9.65
C ARG A 491 -28.68 -16.99 -8.28
N GLU A 492 -28.48 -16.16 -7.26
CA GLU A 492 -29.42 -15.96 -6.15
C GLU A 492 -29.06 -14.71 -5.30
N ASP A 493 -30.06 -13.83 -5.20
CA ASP A 493 -30.38 -12.79 -4.21
C ASP A 493 -29.32 -11.85 -3.61
N CYS A 494 -29.46 -10.55 -3.96
CA CYS A 494 -29.27 -9.41 -3.04
C CYS A 494 -29.91 -8.12 -3.61
N ASN A 495 -31.24 -8.10 -3.78
CA ASN A 495 -32.00 -6.86 -4.05
C ASN A 495 -32.33 -6.13 -2.73
N GLY A 496 -31.31 -5.52 -2.11
CA GLY A 496 -31.49 -4.74 -0.87
C GLY A 496 -30.65 -3.45 -0.74
N LEU A 497 -29.60 -3.26 -1.56
CA LEU A 497 -28.58 -2.24 -1.30
C LEU A 497 -28.48 -1.10 -2.34
N LEU A 498 -29.49 -0.95 -3.20
CA LEU A 498 -29.44 -0.01 -4.34
C LEU A 498 -30.16 1.33 -4.12
N SER A 499 -30.75 1.58 -2.95
CA SER A 499 -31.54 2.80 -2.70
C SER A 499 -30.73 3.98 -2.11
N MET A 500 -29.58 3.76 -1.47
CA MET A 500 -28.89 4.82 -0.70
C MET A 500 -27.70 5.52 -1.38
N LYS A 501 -27.35 5.18 -2.62
CA LYS A 501 -26.07 5.61 -3.23
C LYS A 501 -26.13 6.80 -4.21
N ARG A 502 -27.30 7.33 -4.57
CA ARG A 502 -27.41 8.38 -5.61
C ARG A 502 -27.38 9.84 -5.17
N LEU A 503 -27.36 10.16 -3.87
CA LEU A 503 -27.51 11.55 -3.40
C LEU A 503 -26.23 12.26 -2.92
N ARG A 504 -25.01 11.70 -3.07
CA ARG A 504 -23.77 12.33 -2.53
C ARG A 504 -22.65 12.58 -3.54
N TYR A 505 -22.94 12.66 -4.84
CA TYR A 505 -21.89 12.75 -5.87
C TYR A 505 -21.46 14.19 -6.23
N THR A 506 -22.32 15.19 -6.05
CA THR A 506 -22.07 16.58 -6.46
C THR A 506 -21.43 17.43 -5.36
N GLU A 507 -21.65 17.14 -4.09
CA GLU A 507 -21.17 17.96 -2.96
C GLU A 507 -19.70 17.66 -2.60
N ILE A 508 -19.22 16.43 -2.83
CA ILE A 508 -17.84 16.00 -2.56
C ILE A 508 -16.85 16.61 -3.59
N ILE A 509 -17.28 16.81 -4.84
CA ILE A 509 -16.47 17.46 -5.88
C ILE A 509 -16.25 18.95 -5.57
N GLN A 510 -17.25 19.64 -5.00
CA GLN A 510 -17.12 21.03 -4.58
C GLN A 510 -16.14 21.20 -3.39
N TRP A 511 -15.96 20.16 -2.56
CA TRP A 511 -15.00 20.15 -1.46
C TRP A 511 -13.54 19.98 -1.91
N LYS A 512 -13.29 19.21 -2.98
CA LYS A 512 -11.96 19.07 -3.61
C LYS A 512 -11.37 20.41 -4.07
N VAL A 513 -12.23 21.32 -4.53
CA VAL A 513 -11.85 22.67 -4.99
C VAL A 513 -11.45 23.56 -3.80
N ARG A 514 -12.11 23.45 -2.64
CA ARG A 514 -11.78 24.28 -1.45
C ARG A 514 -10.50 23.87 -0.74
N ILE A 515 -10.19 22.56 -0.70
CA ILE A 515 -8.96 22.07 -0.03
C ILE A 515 -7.72 22.57 -0.77
N ASN A 516 -7.67 22.48 -2.11
CA ASN A 516 -6.55 23.01 -2.90
C ASN A 516 -6.37 24.53 -2.76
N ASP A 517 -7.47 25.25 -2.55
CA ASP A 517 -7.47 26.70 -2.38
C ASP A 517 -6.92 27.14 -1.00
N SER A 518 -7.14 26.34 0.04
CA SER A 518 -6.55 26.52 1.38
C SER A 518 -5.04 26.22 1.40
N TYR A 519 -4.59 25.20 0.66
CA TYR A 519 -3.16 24.87 0.49
C TYR A 519 -2.37 26.04 -0.13
N SER A 520 -2.96 26.74 -1.10
CA SER A 520 -2.31 27.87 -1.77
C SER A 520 -2.14 29.08 -0.86
N ARG A 521 -3.03 29.28 0.12
CA ARG A 521 -2.97 30.43 1.06
C ARG A 521 -1.96 30.23 2.18
N VAL A 522 -1.84 29.01 2.72
CA VAL A 522 -0.87 28.69 3.80
C VAL A 522 0.57 28.73 3.28
N ALA A 523 0.82 28.24 2.06
CA ALA A 523 2.14 28.32 1.42
C ALA A 523 2.58 29.76 1.09
N MET A 524 1.64 30.68 0.84
CA MET A 524 1.95 32.11 0.64
C MET A 524 2.26 32.84 1.95
N HIS A 525 1.68 32.43 3.08
CA HIS A 525 1.93 33.06 4.38
C HIS A 525 3.32 32.72 4.97
N GLN A 526 3.86 31.52 4.70
CA GLN A 526 5.20 31.14 5.16
C GLN A 526 6.35 31.81 4.38
N LYS A 527 6.10 32.37 3.19
CA LYS A 527 7.13 33.07 2.39
C LYS A 527 7.31 34.56 2.72
N ASN A 528 6.42 35.16 3.53
CA ASN A 528 6.38 36.60 3.75
C ASN A 528 6.68 37.06 5.19
N GLN A 529 7.30 36.25 6.05
CA GLN A 529 7.78 36.74 7.35
C GLN A 529 9.15 37.43 7.22
N PRO A 530 9.30 38.71 7.64
CA PRO A 530 10.59 39.39 7.61
C PRO A 530 11.51 38.86 8.72
N VAL A 531 12.76 38.56 8.35
CA VAL A 531 13.83 38.19 9.28
C VAL A 531 14.19 39.41 10.13
N SER A 532 13.78 39.41 11.40
CA SER A 532 14.25 40.39 12.39
C SER A 532 15.66 39.99 12.85
N THR A 533 16.66 40.70 12.36
CA THR A 533 18.00 40.73 12.95
C THR A 533 17.98 41.60 14.20
N ALA A 534 18.29 41.03 15.37
CA ALA A 534 18.65 41.81 16.55
C ALA A 534 20.09 41.48 16.96
N LYS A 535 20.88 42.56 17.00
CA LYS A 535 22.29 42.66 17.38
C LYS A 535 22.43 42.79 18.92
N VAL A 536 23.57 42.29 19.39
CA VAL A 536 24.28 42.44 20.69
C VAL A 536 23.60 41.84 21.91
#